data_AF-A0A812PHI4-F1
#
_entry.id   AF-A0A812PHI4-F1
#
_cell.length_a   1.000
_cell.length_b   1.000
_cell.length_c   1.000
_cell.angle_alpha   90.00
_cell.angle_beta   90.00
_cell.angle_gamma   90.00
#
_symmetry.space_group_name_H-M   'P 1'
#
loop_
_entity.id
_entity.type
_entity.pdbx_description
1 polymer ?
#
loop_
_entity_poly.entity_id
_entity_poly.type
_entity_poly.pdbx_seq_one_letter_code
_entity_poly.pdbx_strand_id
1 'polypeptide(L)'
;MHEREVSVGLPEDSPTRSTTAASECVEDKHASISADLKEPEEIPEPKPAPTTPITLETLQGDWVNSMGAKIRVEGTQVSLNGLVMKAHPILLNEDGTVSSVGRLWQLNGWLEDEKVEFKEAPSKEVMQYARSVVWSKVSSERMEAWTQQMKAMGYAGSSNNPLARGVEGCCPGTSDAHAKLVADDENKDKAELKLLNDLIAKWRVPGVIKVAPRKVIPDFSNRGHTGLSVEHVHYLATSFKEKGFQKRNGNEGHDIPVLVCEKTSSELGKKSIENWRAKLNDEKGFAPQEHYERLFRGEELYTSLGNGHFNQALNLFFRECPSIYNQEKYTIGQDRDLKEAVYQGVGAIVLKAEIPLRDRETISKLLNSKREFKWNVQPDGTLDISDAFEDTRTCKQFEALSKVLDAVELNCLVRSELGVRDSHRVGQ
;
A
#
# COMPACT_ATOMS: atom_id res chain seq x y z
N MET A 1 43.00 57.41 4.75
CA MET A 1 43.58 57.33 6.11
C MET A 1 43.23 55.96 6.66
N HIS A 2 44.11 54.99 6.41
CA HIS A 2 44.93 54.29 7.41
C HIS A 2 44.21 53.10 8.05
N GLU A 3 44.21 52.00 7.31
CA GLU A 3 44.12 50.63 7.84
C GLU A 3 45.55 50.15 8.16
N ARG A 4 45.71 49.45 9.29
CA ARG A 4 46.98 48.90 9.77
C ARG A 4 46.89 47.37 9.73
N GLU A 5 47.74 46.76 8.91
CA GLU A 5 48.20 45.38 9.05
C GLU A 5 49.13 45.26 10.26
N VAL A 6 49.07 44.14 10.99
CA VAL A 6 50.22 43.58 11.72
C VAL A 6 50.15 42.04 11.70
N SER A 7 51.27 41.46 11.28
CA SER A 7 51.67 40.05 11.22
C SER A 7 52.45 39.63 12.50
N VAL A 8 52.89 38.37 12.54
CA VAL A 8 53.90 37.74 13.42
C VAL A 8 53.29 37.07 14.68
N GLY A 9 53.62 35.83 15.07
CA GLY A 9 54.60 34.84 14.64
C GLY A 9 54.54 33.61 15.56
N LEU A 10 55.21 32.52 15.17
CA LEU A 10 55.37 31.26 15.91
C LEU A 10 56.19 31.43 17.22
N PRO A 11 56.10 30.45 18.14
CA PRO A 11 57.33 29.72 18.46
C PRO A 11 57.14 28.19 18.67
N GLU A 12 58.19 27.46 18.30
CA GLU A 12 58.48 26.08 18.73
C GLU A 12 59.08 26.08 20.15
N ASP A 13 58.74 25.08 20.97
CA ASP A 13 59.71 24.25 21.69
C ASP A 13 59.01 23.11 22.45
N SER A 14 59.54 21.89 22.29
CA SER A 14 59.22 20.68 23.07
C SER A 14 60.19 20.57 24.26
N PRO A 15 59.93 19.75 25.31
CA PRO A 15 60.41 18.36 25.24
C PRO A 15 59.61 17.28 26.03
N THR A 16 59.52 16.11 25.41
CA THR A 16 59.58 14.70 25.91
C THR A 16 58.99 14.28 27.28
N ARG A 17 58.11 13.26 27.23
CA ARG A 17 58.36 11.97 27.91
C ARG A 17 57.61 10.78 27.29
N SER A 18 58.39 9.72 27.10
CA SER A 18 58.11 8.35 26.64
C SER A 18 57.15 7.55 27.53
N THR A 19 56.34 6.65 26.96
CA THR A 19 56.48 5.18 27.10
C THR A 19 55.39 4.37 26.37
N THR A 20 55.82 3.60 25.36
CA THR A 20 55.54 2.17 25.04
C THR A 20 54.12 1.55 25.04
N ALA A 21 53.84 0.90 23.89
CA ALA A 21 53.20 -0.42 23.67
C ALA A 21 51.72 -0.59 24.06
N ALA A 22 50.86 -1.33 23.36
CA ALA A 22 51.03 -2.36 22.35
C ALA A 22 49.83 -2.39 21.39
N SER A 23 50.10 -2.89 20.20
CA SER A 23 49.14 -3.27 19.17
C SER A 23 48.31 -4.48 19.64
N GLU A 24 46.99 -4.33 19.72
CA GLU A 24 46.06 -5.45 19.66
C GLU A 24 45.27 -5.36 18.35
N CYS A 25 45.72 -6.17 17.40
CA CYS A 25 44.97 -6.54 16.21
C CYS A 25 43.76 -7.36 16.66
N VAL A 26 42.55 -6.86 16.40
CA VAL A 26 41.34 -7.68 16.45
C VAL A 26 41.00 -8.07 15.02
N GLU A 27 41.02 -9.38 14.82
CA GLU A 27 40.88 -10.11 13.56
C GLU A 27 39.54 -9.81 12.85
N ASP A 28 39.64 -9.37 11.60
CA ASP A 28 38.57 -9.42 10.62
C ASP A 28 38.24 -10.88 10.30
N LYS A 29 37.13 -11.39 10.86
CA LYS A 29 36.52 -12.64 10.42
C LYS A 29 35.65 -12.38 9.19
N HIS A 30 36.30 -12.22 8.04
CA HIS A 30 35.65 -12.47 6.75
C HIS A 30 35.39 -13.99 6.62
N ALA A 31 34.20 -14.42 7.01
CA ALA A 31 33.69 -15.74 6.64
C ALA A 31 33.41 -15.74 5.13
N SER A 32 34.32 -16.37 4.38
CA SER A 32 34.13 -16.76 2.99
C SER A 32 32.95 -17.75 2.93
N ILE A 33 31.79 -17.28 2.48
CA ILE A 33 30.70 -18.15 2.02
C ILE A 33 30.97 -18.44 0.55
N SER A 34 31.73 -19.50 0.28
CA SER A 34 31.75 -20.13 -1.03
C SER A 34 30.42 -20.88 -1.21
N ALA A 35 29.42 -20.21 -1.78
CA ALA A 35 28.23 -20.87 -2.26
C ALA A 35 28.61 -21.66 -3.51
N ASP A 36 28.58 -22.99 -3.42
CA ASP A 36 28.57 -23.88 -4.58
C ASP A 36 27.35 -23.53 -5.43
N LEU A 37 27.55 -22.70 -6.45
CA LEU A 37 26.60 -22.45 -7.51
C LEU A 37 26.50 -23.75 -8.34
N LYS A 38 25.48 -24.56 -8.07
CA LYS A 38 25.04 -25.61 -9.00
C LYS A 38 24.82 -24.97 -10.36
N GLU A 39 25.41 -25.58 -11.40
CA GLU A 39 25.14 -25.23 -12.79
C GLU A 39 23.61 -25.21 -13.04
N PRO A 40 23.09 -24.25 -13.82
CA PRO A 40 21.67 -24.15 -14.09
C PRO A 40 21.22 -25.41 -14.82
N GLU A 41 20.33 -26.18 -14.19
CA GLU A 41 19.64 -27.29 -14.83
C GLU A 41 18.95 -26.80 -16.11
N GLU A 42 19.13 -27.54 -17.21
CA GLU A 42 18.45 -27.29 -18.49
C GLU A 42 16.95 -27.14 -18.24
N ILE A 43 16.38 -25.98 -18.59
CA ILE A 43 14.94 -25.74 -18.46
C ILE A 43 14.25 -26.64 -19.49
N PRO A 44 13.45 -27.64 -19.07
CA PRO A 44 12.77 -28.52 -20.00
C PRO A 44 11.82 -27.72 -20.89
N GLU A 45 11.74 -28.08 -22.17
CA GLU A 45 10.83 -27.45 -23.12
C GLU A 45 9.37 -27.57 -22.64
N PRO A 46 8.57 -26.49 -22.75
CA PRO A 46 7.20 -26.49 -22.25
C PRO A 46 6.32 -27.48 -23.02
N LYS A 47 5.44 -28.18 -22.30
CA LYS A 47 4.48 -29.10 -22.92
C LYS A 47 3.40 -28.30 -23.66
N PRO A 48 3.01 -28.72 -24.87
CA PRO A 48 1.96 -28.03 -25.61
C PRO A 48 0.64 -28.03 -24.85
N ALA A 49 -0.14 -26.96 -25.04
CA ALA A 49 -1.45 -26.82 -24.40
C ALA A 49 -2.40 -27.96 -24.83
N PRO A 50 -3.08 -28.63 -23.87
CA PRO A 50 -4.13 -29.58 -24.21
C PRO A 50 -5.26 -28.93 -25.03
N THR A 51 -5.88 -29.70 -25.92
CA THR A 51 -7.04 -29.25 -26.71
C THR A 51 -8.37 -29.69 -26.11
N THR A 52 -8.35 -30.42 -24.99
CA THR A 52 -9.56 -30.91 -24.33
C THR A 52 -10.31 -29.77 -23.65
N PRO A 53 -11.65 -29.80 -23.59
CA PRO A 53 -12.41 -28.81 -22.84
C PRO A 53 -12.10 -28.87 -21.34
N ILE A 54 -12.14 -27.73 -20.67
CA ILE A 54 -11.99 -27.66 -19.22
C ILE A 54 -13.36 -27.96 -18.60
N THR A 55 -13.48 -29.13 -17.98
CA THR A 55 -14.71 -29.57 -17.31
C THR A 55 -14.59 -29.46 -15.80
N LEU A 56 -15.71 -29.65 -15.09
CA LEU A 56 -15.68 -29.73 -13.63
C LEU A 56 -14.73 -30.81 -13.12
N GLU A 57 -14.71 -31.97 -13.78
CA GLU A 57 -13.84 -33.10 -13.45
C GLU A 57 -12.37 -32.73 -13.62
N THR A 58 -12.05 -32.01 -14.68
CA THR A 58 -10.70 -31.51 -14.97
C THR A 58 -10.16 -30.60 -13.87
N LEU A 59 -11.02 -29.77 -13.27
CA LEU A 59 -10.63 -28.82 -12.23
C LEU A 59 -10.54 -29.44 -10.83
N GLN A 60 -10.98 -30.68 -10.61
CA GLN A 60 -10.97 -31.28 -9.27
C GLN A 60 -9.55 -31.37 -8.70
N GLY A 61 -9.43 -31.21 -7.37
CA GLY A 61 -8.17 -31.36 -6.64
C GLY A 61 -7.45 -30.05 -6.37
N ASP A 62 -6.14 -30.13 -6.20
CA ASP A 62 -5.30 -29.04 -5.69
C ASP A 62 -4.56 -28.29 -6.81
N TRP A 63 -4.70 -26.97 -6.78
CA TRP A 63 -4.14 -26.01 -7.71
C TRP A 63 -3.39 -24.90 -6.98
N VAL A 64 -2.53 -24.21 -7.71
CA VAL A 64 -1.92 -22.94 -7.30
C VAL A 64 -2.15 -21.94 -8.42
N ASN A 65 -2.63 -20.75 -8.10
CA ASN A 65 -2.72 -19.68 -9.09
C ASN A 65 -1.39 -18.92 -9.22
N SER A 66 -1.27 -18.08 -10.25
CA SER A 66 -0.13 -17.21 -10.52
C SER A 66 0.14 -16.19 -9.41
N MET A 67 -0.81 -16.01 -8.48
CA MET A 67 -0.67 -15.18 -7.28
C MET A 67 -0.23 -15.97 -6.05
N GLY A 68 -0.05 -17.28 -6.19
CA GLY A 68 0.41 -18.16 -5.13
C GLY A 68 -0.68 -18.60 -4.15
N ALA A 69 -1.94 -18.32 -4.42
CA ALA A 69 -3.00 -18.86 -3.60
C ALA A 69 -3.13 -20.38 -3.84
N LYS A 70 -3.15 -21.15 -2.75
CA LYS A 70 -3.52 -22.57 -2.80
C LYS A 70 -5.01 -22.67 -3.08
N ILE A 71 -5.38 -23.37 -4.12
CA ILE A 71 -6.77 -23.54 -4.53
C ILE A 71 -7.09 -25.02 -4.40
N ARG A 72 -8.23 -25.34 -3.81
CA ARG A 72 -8.75 -26.71 -3.81
C ARG A 72 -10.19 -26.71 -4.28
N VAL A 73 -10.46 -27.55 -5.27
CA VAL A 73 -11.76 -27.70 -5.91
C VAL A 73 -12.32 -29.06 -5.52
N GLU A 74 -13.52 -29.05 -4.93
CA GLU A 74 -14.29 -30.25 -4.59
C GLU A 74 -15.74 -30.06 -5.04
N GLY A 75 -16.16 -30.85 -6.03
CA GLY A 75 -17.40 -30.57 -6.75
C GLY A 75 -17.34 -29.16 -7.36
N THR A 76 -18.38 -28.36 -7.12
CA THR A 76 -18.45 -26.95 -7.55
C THR A 76 -17.89 -25.96 -6.53
N GLN A 77 -17.41 -26.45 -5.39
CA GLN A 77 -16.91 -25.62 -4.30
C GLN A 77 -15.43 -25.35 -4.51
N VAL A 78 -15.06 -24.08 -4.41
CA VAL A 78 -13.66 -23.64 -4.46
C VAL A 78 -13.26 -23.14 -3.09
N SER A 79 -12.08 -23.57 -2.65
CA SER A 79 -11.43 -23.03 -1.46
C SER A 79 -10.10 -22.39 -1.84
N LEU A 80 -9.77 -21.29 -1.18
CA LEU A 80 -8.55 -20.52 -1.38
C LEU A 80 -7.83 -20.43 -0.04
N ASN A 81 -6.59 -20.93 0.02
CA ASN A 81 -5.78 -21.06 1.23
C ASN A 81 -6.53 -21.75 2.39
N GLY A 82 -7.33 -22.77 2.07
CA GLY A 82 -8.15 -23.52 3.04
C GLY A 82 -9.45 -22.83 3.45
N LEU A 83 -9.74 -21.63 2.95
CA LEU A 83 -11.01 -20.94 3.18
C LEU A 83 -11.98 -21.19 2.02
N VAL A 84 -13.19 -21.62 2.35
CA VAL A 84 -14.24 -21.85 1.35
C VAL A 84 -14.75 -20.53 0.78
N MET A 85 -14.65 -20.39 -0.54
CA MET A 85 -15.10 -19.22 -1.29
C MET A 85 -16.60 -19.35 -1.61
N LYS A 86 -17.46 -19.15 -0.62
CA LYS A 86 -18.92 -19.31 -0.79
C LYS A 86 -19.52 -18.44 -1.91
N ALA A 87 -18.91 -17.30 -2.19
CA ALA A 87 -19.32 -16.38 -3.25
C ALA A 87 -18.79 -16.74 -4.65
N HIS A 88 -17.90 -17.74 -4.77
CA HIS A 88 -17.23 -18.09 -6.02
C HIS A 88 -17.39 -19.58 -6.35
N PRO A 89 -18.62 -20.10 -6.51
CA PRO A 89 -18.82 -21.45 -7.01
C PRO A 89 -18.33 -21.56 -8.45
N ILE A 90 -17.99 -22.78 -8.87
CA ILE A 90 -17.77 -23.10 -10.28
C ILE A 90 -19.13 -23.08 -10.98
N LEU A 91 -19.24 -22.28 -12.03
CA LEU A 91 -20.36 -22.22 -12.94
C LEU A 91 -20.00 -22.97 -14.23
N LEU A 92 -20.98 -23.71 -14.76
CA LEU A 92 -20.84 -24.53 -15.94
C LEU A 92 -21.72 -24.01 -17.07
N ASN A 93 -21.26 -24.15 -18.31
CA ASN A 93 -22.08 -24.01 -19.50
C ASN A 93 -23.01 -25.23 -19.66
N GLU A 94 -23.97 -25.16 -20.58
CA GLU A 94 -24.93 -26.26 -20.87
C GLU A 94 -24.24 -27.56 -21.33
N ASP A 95 -23.06 -27.43 -21.94
CA ASP A 95 -22.25 -28.57 -22.41
C ASP A 95 -21.36 -29.20 -21.31
N GLY A 96 -21.46 -28.71 -20.07
CA GLY A 96 -20.68 -29.20 -18.92
C GLY A 96 -19.26 -28.64 -18.82
N THR A 97 -18.87 -27.73 -19.71
CA THR A 97 -17.58 -27.01 -19.61
C THR A 97 -17.65 -25.89 -18.57
N VAL A 98 -16.50 -25.53 -18.00
CA VAL A 98 -16.41 -24.48 -16.99
C VAL A 98 -16.59 -23.12 -17.66
N SER A 99 -17.61 -22.37 -17.23
CA SER A 99 -17.84 -21.00 -17.67
C SER A 99 -17.04 -20.00 -16.83
N SER A 100 -17.10 -20.16 -15.50
CA SER A 100 -16.41 -19.28 -14.56
C SER A 100 -16.27 -19.89 -13.17
N VAL A 101 -15.42 -19.28 -12.35
CA VAL A 101 -15.31 -19.50 -10.91
C VAL A 101 -15.60 -18.16 -10.23
N GLY A 102 -16.86 -17.91 -9.86
CA GLY A 102 -17.32 -16.57 -9.50
C GLY A 102 -17.04 -15.54 -10.60
N ARG A 103 -16.18 -14.54 -10.32
CA ARG A 103 -15.75 -13.49 -11.26
C ARG A 103 -14.54 -13.88 -12.14
N LEU A 104 -14.03 -15.10 -12.02
CA LEU A 104 -12.95 -15.62 -12.85
C LEU A 104 -13.53 -16.34 -14.07
N TRP A 105 -13.53 -15.68 -15.22
CA TRP A 105 -14.13 -16.20 -16.45
C TRP A 105 -13.13 -17.02 -17.27
N GLN A 106 -13.56 -18.13 -17.82
CA GLN A 106 -12.74 -18.94 -18.72
C GLN A 106 -12.75 -18.31 -20.12
N LEU A 107 -11.56 -18.01 -20.67
CA LEU A 107 -11.40 -17.40 -22.01
C LEU A 107 -10.66 -18.32 -22.98
N ASN A 108 -9.39 -18.62 -22.71
CA ASN A 108 -8.51 -19.31 -23.66
C ASN A 108 -8.35 -20.81 -23.39
N GLY A 109 -9.07 -21.36 -22.40
CA GLY A 109 -8.91 -22.77 -22.02
C GLY A 109 -7.52 -23.05 -21.45
N TRP A 110 -6.84 -24.04 -22.04
CA TRP A 110 -5.52 -24.45 -21.59
C TRP A 110 -4.42 -23.54 -22.13
N LEU A 111 -3.38 -23.40 -21.31
CA LEU A 111 -2.06 -22.90 -21.67
C LEU A 111 -1.06 -24.06 -21.63
N GLU A 112 0.17 -23.78 -22.07
CA GLU A 112 1.30 -24.70 -21.99
C GLU A 112 1.54 -25.19 -20.55
N ASP A 113 2.02 -26.42 -20.42
CA ASP A 113 2.24 -27.16 -19.17
C ASP A 113 0.97 -27.45 -18.35
N GLU A 114 -0.14 -27.77 -19.03
CA GLU A 114 -1.43 -28.06 -18.38
C GLU A 114 -1.89 -26.93 -17.44
N LYS A 115 -1.57 -25.69 -17.80
CA LYS A 115 -2.01 -24.52 -17.06
C LYS A 115 -3.40 -24.11 -17.56
N VAL A 116 -4.21 -23.53 -16.69
CA VAL A 116 -5.53 -23.02 -17.04
C VAL A 116 -5.53 -21.51 -16.87
N GLU A 117 -6.00 -20.78 -17.88
CA GLU A 117 -6.16 -19.34 -17.77
C GLU A 117 -7.61 -18.96 -17.42
N PHE A 118 -7.74 -18.16 -16.37
CA PHE A 118 -8.96 -17.43 -16.07
C PHE A 118 -8.75 -15.93 -16.21
N LYS A 119 -9.84 -15.21 -16.45
CA LYS A 119 -9.90 -13.76 -16.60
C LYS A 119 -10.75 -13.15 -15.50
N GLU A 120 -10.14 -12.34 -14.64
CA GLU A 120 -10.84 -11.72 -13.52
C GLU A 120 -11.63 -10.49 -13.98
N ALA A 121 -12.95 -10.63 -14.16
CA ALA A 121 -13.79 -9.61 -14.75
C ALA A 121 -15.18 -9.54 -14.11
N PRO A 122 -15.83 -8.35 -14.06
CA PRO A 122 -17.19 -8.23 -13.56
C PRO A 122 -18.21 -8.95 -14.45
N SER A 123 -17.93 -9.10 -15.75
CA SER A 123 -18.78 -9.81 -16.70
C SER A 123 -17.97 -10.45 -17.84
N LYS A 124 -18.62 -11.36 -18.59
CA LYS A 124 -18.01 -12.09 -19.70
C LYS A 124 -17.62 -11.17 -20.86
N GLU A 125 -18.40 -10.12 -21.12
CA GLU A 125 -18.22 -9.21 -22.25
C GLU A 125 -16.90 -8.43 -22.20
N VAL A 126 -16.41 -8.16 -20.98
CA VAL A 126 -15.19 -7.36 -20.77
C VAL A 126 -13.96 -8.21 -20.45
N MET A 127 -14.10 -9.55 -20.39
CA MET A 127 -13.05 -10.45 -19.90
C MET A 127 -11.80 -10.50 -20.81
N GLN A 128 -11.94 -10.19 -22.11
CA GLN A 128 -10.81 -10.16 -23.05
C GLN A 128 -9.73 -9.13 -22.66
N TYR A 129 -10.12 -8.07 -21.96
CA TYR A 129 -9.22 -7.01 -21.48
C TYR A 129 -8.79 -7.21 -20.01
N ALA A 130 -9.30 -8.26 -19.38
CA ALA A 130 -9.11 -8.50 -17.97
C ALA A 130 -7.81 -9.23 -17.66
N ARG A 131 -7.44 -9.17 -16.38
CA ARG A 131 -6.25 -9.81 -15.84
C ARG A 131 -6.32 -11.33 -15.97
N SER A 132 -5.23 -11.92 -16.44
CA SER A 132 -5.02 -13.36 -16.43
C SER A 132 -4.64 -13.87 -15.04
N VAL A 133 -5.41 -14.83 -14.54
CA VAL A 133 -5.11 -15.63 -13.36
C VAL A 133 -4.86 -17.04 -13.84
N VAL A 134 -3.60 -17.47 -13.80
CA VAL A 134 -3.19 -18.76 -14.36
C VAL A 134 -3.13 -19.78 -13.25
N TRP A 135 -3.88 -20.86 -13.37
CA TRP A 135 -3.87 -21.98 -12.43
C TRP A 135 -2.93 -23.05 -12.95
N SER A 136 -2.11 -23.60 -12.05
CA SER A 136 -1.23 -24.74 -12.31
C SER A 136 -1.52 -25.82 -11.29
N LYS A 137 -1.45 -27.09 -11.67
CA LYS A 137 -1.56 -28.19 -10.70
C LYS A 137 -0.46 -28.09 -9.65
N VAL A 138 -0.81 -28.42 -8.41
CA VAL A 138 0.14 -28.50 -7.31
C VAL A 138 1.12 -29.64 -7.56
N SER A 139 2.42 -29.34 -7.56
CA SER A 139 3.49 -30.34 -7.39
C SER A 139 4.28 -30.03 -6.12
N SER A 140 4.80 -31.07 -5.47
CA SER A 140 5.55 -30.93 -4.21
C SER A 140 6.75 -30.01 -4.35
N GLU A 141 7.53 -30.16 -5.43
CA GLU A 141 8.70 -29.33 -5.74
C GLU A 141 8.31 -27.86 -5.98
N ARG A 142 7.23 -27.61 -6.73
CA ARG A 142 6.78 -26.24 -7.03
C ARG A 142 6.19 -25.56 -5.80
N MET A 143 5.51 -26.31 -4.94
CA MET A 143 5.04 -25.83 -3.65
C MET A 143 6.19 -25.47 -2.72
N GLU A 144 7.25 -26.27 -2.70
CA GLU A 144 8.44 -25.98 -1.90
C GLU A 144 9.17 -24.75 -2.42
N ALA A 145 9.45 -24.68 -3.72
CA ALA A 145 10.05 -23.50 -4.37
C ALA A 145 9.22 -22.24 -4.16
N TRP A 146 7.89 -22.33 -4.29
CA TRP A 146 6.99 -21.20 -4.06
C TRP A 146 6.93 -20.80 -2.57
N THR A 147 6.87 -21.76 -1.65
CA THR A 147 6.86 -21.49 -0.20
C THR A 147 8.18 -20.81 0.20
N GLN A 148 9.30 -21.25 -0.38
CA GLN A 148 10.60 -20.61 -0.20
C GLN A 148 10.62 -19.20 -0.80
N GLN A 149 10.08 -18.99 -2.01
CA GLN A 149 9.97 -17.67 -2.64
C GLN A 149 9.11 -16.71 -1.79
N MET A 150 7.96 -17.16 -1.29
CA MET A 150 7.08 -16.35 -0.45
C MET A 150 7.70 -16.05 0.90
N LYS A 151 8.35 -17.02 1.52
CA LYS A 151 9.13 -16.83 2.74
C LYS A 151 10.26 -15.82 2.51
N ALA A 152 10.94 -15.92 1.36
CA ALA A 152 11.98 -15.00 0.95
C ALA A 152 11.45 -13.59 0.66
N MET A 153 10.19 -13.44 0.25
CA MET A 153 9.47 -12.15 0.11
C MET A 153 8.86 -11.64 1.43
N GLY A 154 9.16 -12.30 2.55
CA GLY A 154 8.69 -11.86 3.86
C GLY A 154 7.25 -12.20 4.16
N TYR A 155 6.62 -12.97 3.27
CA TYR A 155 5.26 -13.45 3.45
C TYR A 155 5.28 -14.58 4.47
N ALA A 156 5.17 -14.23 5.75
CA ALA A 156 5.06 -15.19 6.85
C ALA A 156 3.66 -15.81 6.89
N GLY A 157 3.32 -16.65 5.91
CA GLY A 157 2.33 -17.69 6.14
C GLY A 157 1.60 -18.18 4.91
N SER A 158 2.09 -19.29 4.39
CA SER A 158 1.24 -20.43 4.10
C SER A 158 0.91 -21.15 5.43
N SER A 159 0.24 -20.51 6.38
CA SER A 159 -0.34 -21.30 7.48
C SER A 159 -1.47 -22.12 6.86
N ASN A 160 -1.55 -23.42 7.17
CA ASN A 160 -2.68 -24.27 6.79
C ASN A 160 -4.02 -23.78 7.38
N ASN A 161 -4.00 -22.68 8.15
CA ASN A 161 -5.15 -21.97 8.66
C ASN A 161 -4.85 -20.44 8.71
N PRO A 162 -5.36 -19.63 7.77
CA PRO A 162 -5.17 -18.18 7.76
C PRO A 162 -5.87 -17.46 8.93
N LEU A 163 -6.83 -18.11 9.61
CA LEU A 163 -7.56 -17.57 10.78
C LEU A 163 -6.77 -17.70 12.10
N ALA A 164 -5.68 -18.46 12.11
CA ALA A 164 -4.90 -18.75 13.32
C ALA A 164 -3.69 -17.83 13.50
N ARG A 165 -3.46 -16.86 12.60
CA ARG A 165 -2.51 -15.78 12.88
C ARG A 165 -3.13 -14.94 13.98
N GLY A 166 -2.52 -14.90 15.16
CA GLY A 166 -3.00 -14.16 16.34
C GLY A 166 -3.03 -12.64 16.20
N VAL A 167 -3.27 -12.13 14.98
CA VAL A 167 -3.54 -10.74 14.65
C VAL A 167 -5.00 -10.69 14.20
N GLU A 168 -5.88 -10.32 15.13
CA GLU A 168 -7.32 -10.21 14.89
C GLU A 168 -7.59 -9.21 13.76
N GLY A 169 -8.02 -9.70 12.59
CA GLY A 169 -8.35 -8.88 11.41
C GLY A 169 -7.44 -9.02 10.19
N CYS A 170 -6.27 -9.66 10.29
CA CYS A 170 -5.39 -9.93 9.15
C CYS A 170 -5.67 -11.33 8.58
N CYS A 171 -6.31 -11.38 7.42
CA CYS A 171 -6.75 -12.63 6.83
C CYS A 171 -6.30 -12.66 5.36
N PRO A 172 -5.14 -13.28 5.04
CA PRO A 172 -4.57 -13.20 3.70
C PRO A 172 -5.43 -13.94 2.67
N GLY A 173 -5.77 -13.27 1.57
CA GLY A 173 -6.66 -13.81 0.53
C GLY A 173 -8.15 -13.75 0.87
N THR A 174 -8.55 -12.95 1.87
CA THR A 174 -9.96 -12.81 2.28
C THR A 174 -10.70 -11.60 1.74
N SER A 175 -10.04 -10.73 0.99
CA SER A 175 -10.72 -9.68 0.22
C SER A 175 -11.89 -10.29 -0.58
N ASP A 176 -11.71 -11.51 -1.11
CA ASP A 176 -12.75 -12.24 -1.84
C ASP A 176 -13.49 -13.32 -1.01
N ALA A 177 -12.87 -13.88 0.05
CA ALA A 177 -13.51 -14.91 0.88
C ALA A 177 -14.66 -14.35 1.73
N HIS A 178 -14.55 -13.07 2.12
CA HIS A 178 -15.60 -12.29 2.76
C HIS A 178 -16.29 -11.30 1.81
N ALA A 179 -15.87 -11.20 0.55
CA ALA A 179 -16.68 -10.57 -0.47
C ALA A 179 -18.00 -11.35 -0.50
N LYS A 180 -19.05 -10.75 0.08
CA LYS A 180 -20.41 -11.13 -0.28
C LYS A 180 -20.48 -11.08 -1.81
N LEU A 181 -21.30 -11.93 -2.40
CA LEU A 181 -21.86 -11.70 -3.74
C LEU A 181 -22.57 -10.34 -3.69
N VAL A 182 -21.81 -9.26 -3.71
CA VAL A 182 -22.30 -7.94 -4.06
C VAL A 182 -22.27 -8.06 -5.58
N ALA A 183 -23.36 -8.56 -6.13
CA ALA A 183 -23.87 -7.93 -7.34
C ALA A 183 -23.73 -6.43 -7.06
N ASP A 184 -23.09 -5.69 -7.95
CA ASP A 184 -22.92 -4.24 -7.83
C ASP A 184 -24.31 -3.65 -7.60
N ASP A 185 -24.70 -3.54 -6.33
CA ASP A 185 -26.00 -3.06 -5.94
C ASP A 185 -25.82 -1.57 -6.01
N GLU A 186 -26.04 -1.02 -7.20
CA GLU A 186 -25.94 0.42 -7.45
C GLU A 186 -26.67 1.22 -6.37
N ASN A 187 -27.73 0.65 -5.76
CA ASN A 187 -28.44 1.30 -4.66
C ASN A 187 -27.62 1.34 -3.36
N LYS A 188 -26.85 0.28 -3.07
CA LYS A 188 -25.93 0.26 -1.94
C LYS A 188 -24.79 1.25 -2.13
N ASP A 189 -24.20 1.32 -3.32
CA ASP A 189 -23.10 2.27 -3.60
C ASP A 189 -23.60 3.71 -3.54
N LYS A 190 -24.77 3.99 -4.13
CA LYS A 190 -25.46 5.28 -4.00
C LYS A 190 -25.76 5.61 -2.53
N ALA A 191 -26.18 4.65 -1.72
CA ALA A 191 -26.46 4.85 -0.30
C ALA A 191 -25.18 5.11 0.52
N GLU A 192 -24.09 4.39 0.25
CA GLU A 192 -22.78 4.57 0.91
C GLU A 192 -22.17 5.93 0.55
N LEU A 193 -22.24 6.33 -0.72
CA LEU A 193 -21.82 7.65 -1.19
C LEU A 193 -22.66 8.77 -0.57
N LYS A 194 -23.99 8.61 -0.54
CA LYS A 194 -24.88 9.57 0.11
C LYS A 194 -24.54 9.72 1.59
N LEU A 195 -24.30 8.61 2.29
CA LEU A 195 -23.91 8.62 3.69
C LEU A 195 -22.58 9.35 3.91
N LEU A 196 -21.58 9.11 3.05
CA LEU A 196 -20.30 9.83 3.10
C LEU A 196 -20.53 11.35 2.95
N ASN A 197 -21.27 11.75 1.91
CA ASN A 197 -21.54 13.16 1.63
C ASN A 197 -22.34 13.82 2.76
N ASP A 198 -23.34 13.15 3.33
CA ASP A 198 -24.13 13.65 4.47
C ASP A 198 -23.24 13.86 5.71
N LEU A 199 -22.35 12.92 6.01
CA LEU A 199 -21.40 13.02 7.13
C LEU A 199 -20.38 14.15 6.92
N ILE A 200 -19.81 14.26 5.72
CA ILE A 200 -18.90 15.35 5.37
C ILE A 200 -19.63 16.70 5.45
N ALA A 201 -20.83 16.82 4.90
CA ALA A 201 -21.63 18.05 4.94
C ALA A 201 -21.94 18.50 6.38
N LYS A 202 -22.28 17.53 7.25
CA LYS A 202 -22.58 17.78 8.66
C LYS A 202 -21.39 18.30 9.45
N TRP A 203 -20.21 17.72 9.23
CA TRP A 203 -19.04 17.96 10.09
C TRP A 203 -18.01 18.91 9.50
N ARG A 204 -18.03 19.19 8.19
CA ARG A 204 -17.04 20.07 7.57
C ARG A 204 -17.10 21.50 8.11
N VAL A 205 -15.93 22.10 8.20
CA VAL A 205 -15.79 23.56 8.22
C VAL A 205 -16.06 24.07 6.81
N PRO A 206 -16.72 25.24 6.63
CA PRO A 206 -16.99 25.78 5.30
C PRO A 206 -15.72 26.00 4.47
N GLY A 207 -15.78 25.63 3.19
CA GLY A 207 -14.71 25.82 2.20
C GLY A 207 -13.63 24.71 2.21
N VAL A 208 -12.71 24.81 1.26
CA VAL A 208 -11.48 24.01 1.23
C VAL A 208 -10.38 24.77 1.98
N ILE A 209 -9.74 24.13 2.95
CA ILE A 209 -8.69 24.74 3.77
C ILE A 209 -7.33 24.26 3.28
N LYS A 210 -6.40 25.18 3.07
CA LYS A 210 -5.01 24.83 2.73
C LYS A 210 -4.29 24.36 3.99
N VAL A 211 -3.91 23.08 4.04
CA VAL A 211 -3.24 22.48 5.20
C VAL A 211 -1.86 21.98 4.81
N ALA A 212 -0.84 22.45 5.54
CA ALA A 212 0.53 22.01 5.34
C ALA A 212 0.74 20.57 5.83
N PRO A 213 1.42 19.70 5.08
CA PRO A 213 1.59 18.28 5.43
C PRO A 213 2.31 18.07 6.77
N ARG A 214 3.19 19.00 7.16
CA ARG A 214 3.87 19.01 8.48
C ARG A 214 2.94 19.20 9.68
N LYS A 215 1.67 19.53 9.45
CA LYS A 215 0.64 19.63 10.49
C LYS A 215 -0.27 18.40 10.53
N VAL A 216 -0.05 17.41 9.66
CA VAL A 216 -0.94 16.26 9.47
C VAL A 216 -0.25 14.97 9.92
N ILE A 217 -0.95 14.21 10.76
CA ILE A 217 -0.60 12.82 11.09
C ILE A 217 -1.73 11.88 10.64
N PRO A 218 -1.47 10.58 10.45
CA PRO A 218 -2.54 9.62 10.17
C PRO A 218 -3.55 9.59 11.33
N ASP A 219 -4.84 9.47 11.01
CA ASP A 219 -5.86 9.20 12.03
C ASP A 219 -5.88 7.70 12.38
N PHE A 220 -5.87 7.39 13.67
CA PHE A 220 -5.83 6.00 14.17
C PHE A 220 -7.19 5.33 14.31
N SER A 221 -8.27 6.04 13.96
CA SER A 221 -9.60 5.45 13.74
C SER A 221 -9.76 4.83 12.34
N ASN A 222 -8.76 5.01 11.45
CA ASN A 222 -8.71 4.33 10.16
C ASN A 222 -8.41 2.82 10.33
N ARG A 223 -8.94 2.01 9.41
CA ARG A 223 -9.09 0.55 9.44
C ARG A 223 -7.90 -0.22 10.06
N GLY A 224 -8.25 -1.18 10.91
CA GLY A 224 -7.47 -2.40 11.17
C GLY A 224 -6.32 -2.31 12.15
N HIS A 225 -6.01 -1.13 12.73
CA HIS A 225 -4.81 -0.94 13.56
C HIS A 225 -3.48 -1.30 12.85
N THR A 226 -3.48 -1.54 11.54
CA THR A 226 -2.30 -1.95 10.76
C THR A 226 -1.39 -0.76 10.43
N GLY A 227 -1.90 0.46 10.56
CA GLY A 227 -1.14 1.70 10.35
C GLY A 227 -0.95 2.06 8.88
N LEU A 228 0.05 2.93 8.62
CA LEU A 228 0.38 3.41 7.28
C LEU A 228 1.52 2.56 6.69
N SER A 229 1.40 2.13 5.43
CA SER A 229 2.49 1.47 4.69
C SER A 229 3.58 2.48 4.36
N VAL A 230 4.77 2.32 4.92
CA VAL A 230 5.90 3.20 4.61
C VAL A 230 6.37 3.03 3.16
N GLU A 231 6.29 1.82 2.60
CA GLU A 231 6.71 1.60 1.21
C GLU A 231 5.80 2.33 0.24
N HIS A 232 4.49 2.32 0.48
CA HIS A 232 3.58 3.09 -0.35
C HIS A 232 3.81 4.61 -0.21
N VAL A 233 4.23 5.09 0.97
CA VAL A 233 4.67 6.49 1.13
C VAL A 233 5.87 6.82 0.22
N HIS A 234 6.87 5.94 0.20
CA HIS A 234 8.04 6.12 -0.67
C HIS A 234 7.71 5.95 -2.16
N TYR A 235 6.83 5.03 -2.51
CA TYR A 235 6.30 4.89 -3.87
C TYR A 235 5.67 6.18 -4.37
N LEU A 236 4.81 6.81 -3.56
CA LEU A 236 4.19 8.09 -3.90
C LEU A 236 5.25 9.20 -4.03
N ALA A 237 6.21 9.27 -3.10
CA ALA A 237 7.27 10.28 -3.17
C ALA A 237 8.16 10.11 -4.42
N THR A 238 8.49 8.87 -4.78
CA THR A 238 9.18 8.54 -6.03
C THR A 238 8.34 8.93 -7.24
N SER A 239 7.05 8.65 -7.23
CA SER A 239 6.15 9.06 -8.32
C SER A 239 6.08 10.58 -8.47
N PHE A 240 6.08 11.37 -7.39
CA PHE A 240 6.15 12.83 -7.48
C PHE A 240 7.47 13.30 -8.09
N LYS A 241 8.59 12.68 -7.70
CA LYS A 241 9.92 12.99 -8.23
C LYS A 241 10.04 12.68 -9.73
N GLU A 242 9.52 11.53 -10.17
CA GLU A 242 9.70 11.03 -11.54
C GLU A 242 8.67 11.56 -12.53
N LYS A 243 7.41 11.69 -12.10
CA LYS A 243 6.27 12.02 -12.98
C LYS A 243 5.77 13.45 -12.79
N GLY A 244 6.30 14.17 -11.80
CA GLY A 244 5.82 15.49 -11.39
C GLY A 244 4.62 15.40 -10.45
N PHE A 245 4.44 16.43 -9.63
CA PHE A 245 3.31 16.56 -8.73
C PHE A 245 2.07 17.08 -9.46
N GLN A 246 0.91 16.45 -9.24
CA GLN A 246 -0.34 16.81 -9.91
C GLN A 246 -1.29 17.51 -8.95
N LYS A 247 -1.20 18.85 -8.91
CA LYS A 247 -2.10 19.67 -8.10
C LYS A 247 -3.56 19.46 -8.52
N ARG A 248 -4.46 19.39 -7.53
CA ARG A 248 -5.90 19.28 -7.79
C ARG A 248 -6.41 20.48 -8.58
N ASN A 249 -7.07 20.22 -9.71
CA ASN A 249 -7.82 21.20 -10.48
C ASN A 249 -9.16 20.57 -10.92
N GLY A 250 -10.29 21.11 -10.44
CA GLY A 250 -11.58 20.48 -10.63
C GLY A 250 -11.63 19.07 -10.03
N ASN A 251 -11.79 18.06 -10.89
CA ASN A 251 -11.79 16.63 -10.54
C ASN A 251 -10.54 15.86 -10.98
N GLU A 252 -9.50 16.57 -11.44
CA GLU A 252 -8.23 15.99 -11.91
C GLU A 252 -7.09 16.28 -10.93
N GLY A 253 -6.06 15.41 -10.93
CA GLY A 253 -4.92 15.45 -10.02
C GLY A 253 -5.15 14.66 -8.72
N HIS A 254 -4.28 14.86 -7.73
CA HIS A 254 -4.32 14.10 -6.47
C HIS A 254 -5.64 14.28 -5.70
N ASP A 255 -6.08 13.24 -5.01
CA ASP A 255 -7.28 13.27 -4.17
C ASP A 255 -7.20 14.32 -3.05
N ILE A 256 -8.35 14.88 -2.68
CA ILE A 256 -8.46 15.88 -1.62
C ILE A 256 -8.39 15.16 -0.26
N PRO A 257 -7.43 15.50 0.62
CA PRO A 257 -7.40 14.93 1.96
C PRO A 257 -8.63 15.31 2.78
N VAL A 258 -9.16 14.33 3.52
CA VAL A 258 -10.18 14.55 4.55
C VAL A 258 -9.48 14.50 5.90
N LEU A 259 -9.48 15.64 6.59
CA LEU A 259 -8.74 15.86 7.82
C LEU A 259 -9.71 16.22 8.96
N VAL A 260 -9.38 15.85 10.19
CA VAL A 260 -10.05 16.38 11.39
C VAL A 260 -9.08 17.34 12.07
N CYS A 261 -9.52 18.55 12.39
CA CYS A 261 -8.76 19.45 13.26
C CYS A 261 -8.94 18.99 14.71
N GLU A 262 -7.89 18.50 15.34
CA GLU A 262 -7.93 17.92 16.68
C GLU A 262 -7.09 18.74 17.65
N LYS A 263 -7.57 18.87 18.89
CA LYS A 263 -6.78 19.50 19.95
C LYS A 263 -5.77 18.50 20.48
N THR A 264 -4.51 18.89 20.58
CA THR A 264 -3.45 18.02 21.12
C THR A 264 -3.71 17.61 22.58
N SER A 265 -4.50 18.41 23.30
CA SER A 265 -4.87 18.16 24.70
C SER A 265 -6.08 17.23 24.87
N SER A 266 -6.86 16.97 23.81
CA SER A 266 -8.01 16.07 23.88
C SER A 266 -7.57 14.61 24.03
N GLU A 267 -8.47 13.73 24.50
CA GLU A 267 -8.16 12.30 24.62
C GLU A 267 -7.79 11.67 23.28
N LEU A 268 -8.54 12.00 22.22
CA LEU A 268 -8.26 11.52 20.86
C LEU A 268 -6.96 12.10 20.30
N GLY A 269 -6.66 13.38 20.56
CA GLY A 269 -5.42 14.02 20.15
C GLY A 269 -4.20 13.36 20.80
N LYS A 270 -4.23 13.14 22.13
CA LYS A 270 -3.17 12.45 22.87
C LYS A 270 -2.95 11.04 22.35
N LYS A 271 -4.02 10.25 22.20
CA LYS A 271 -3.95 8.88 21.68
C LYS A 271 -3.37 8.84 20.27
N SER A 272 -3.74 9.80 19.41
CA SER A 272 -3.19 9.89 18.05
C SER A 272 -1.71 10.21 18.04
N ILE A 273 -1.26 11.11 18.92
CA ILE A 273 0.17 11.43 19.09
C ILE A 273 0.95 10.22 19.60
N GLU A 274 0.44 9.54 20.63
CA GLU A 274 1.07 8.34 21.21
C GLU A 274 1.23 7.23 20.18
N ASN A 275 0.15 6.93 19.44
CA ASN A 275 0.19 5.90 18.40
C ASN A 275 1.15 6.28 17.26
N TRP A 276 1.21 7.55 16.85
CA TRP A 276 2.12 7.98 15.80
C TRP A 276 3.58 7.91 16.25
N ARG A 277 3.88 8.32 17.48
CA ARG A 277 5.22 8.12 18.07
C ARG A 277 5.60 6.65 18.11
N ALA A 278 4.69 5.77 18.55
CA ALA A 278 4.93 4.33 18.56
C ALA A 278 5.25 3.80 17.15
N LYS A 279 4.48 4.23 16.14
CA LYS A 279 4.70 3.83 14.74
C LYS A 279 6.04 4.31 14.19
N LEU A 280 6.43 5.55 14.47
CA LEU A 280 7.74 6.10 14.04
C LEU A 280 8.93 5.40 14.71
N ASN A 281 8.73 4.91 15.94
CA ASN A 281 9.76 4.14 16.65
C ASN A 281 9.92 2.74 16.07
N ASP A 282 8.79 2.09 15.79
CA ASP A 282 8.70 0.73 15.27
C ASP A 282 9.17 0.63 13.81
N GLU A 283 8.72 1.54 12.94
CA GLU A 283 8.96 1.46 11.50
C GLU A 283 9.83 2.62 10.99
N LYS A 284 11.01 2.28 10.46
CA LYS A 284 11.91 3.24 9.81
C LYS A 284 11.46 3.59 8.39
N GLY A 285 11.84 4.78 7.92
CA GLY A 285 11.55 5.28 6.56
C GLY A 285 10.62 6.49 6.54
N PHE A 286 9.76 6.66 7.54
CA PHE A 286 9.02 7.91 7.71
C PHE A 286 9.96 9.09 8.02
N ALA A 287 9.45 10.31 7.87
CA ALA A 287 10.16 11.50 8.33
C ALA A 287 10.52 11.37 9.83
N PRO A 288 11.69 11.87 10.27
CA PRO A 288 12.17 11.68 11.65
C PRO A 288 11.19 12.21 12.70
N GLN A 289 11.16 11.59 13.89
CA GLN A 289 10.22 11.97 14.95
C GLN A 289 10.32 13.46 15.34
N GLU A 290 11.53 14.03 15.30
CA GLU A 290 11.80 15.44 15.60
C GLU A 290 11.01 16.40 14.69
N HIS A 291 10.65 15.95 13.48
CA HIS A 291 9.77 16.69 12.57
C HIS A 291 8.39 16.96 13.19
N TYR A 292 7.85 15.98 13.92
CA TYR A 292 6.50 16.04 14.48
C TYR A 292 6.47 16.56 15.92
N GLU A 293 7.58 16.52 16.67
CA GLU A 293 7.59 16.94 18.07
C GLU A 293 7.14 18.41 18.27
N ARG A 294 7.44 19.29 17.30
CA ARG A 294 6.91 20.66 17.33
C ARG A 294 5.39 20.70 17.15
N LEU A 295 4.84 19.85 16.27
CA LEU A 295 3.40 19.72 16.07
C LEU A 295 2.71 19.19 17.34
N PHE A 296 3.29 18.18 17.99
CA PHE A 296 2.73 17.57 19.20
C PHE A 296 2.67 18.51 20.40
N ARG A 297 3.53 19.54 20.44
CA ARG A 297 3.51 20.60 21.46
C ARG A 297 2.60 21.78 21.09
N GLY A 298 2.06 21.80 19.88
CA GLY A 298 1.10 22.82 19.47
C GLY A 298 -0.26 22.65 20.16
N GLU A 299 -1.16 23.60 19.95
CA GLU A 299 -2.54 23.51 20.48
C GLU A 299 -3.41 22.56 19.65
N GLU A 300 -3.17 22.52 18.34
CA GLU A 300 -3.96 21.78 17.36
C GLU A 300 -3.05 21.04 16.38
N LEU A 301 -3.56 19.90 15.91
CA LEU A 301 -2.99 19.13 14.80
C LEU A 301 -4.11 18.64 13.89
N TYR A 302 -3.75 18.13 12.72
CA TYR A 302 -4.71 17.50 11.82
C TYR A 302 -4.49 15.99 11.80
N THR A 303 -5.57 15.22 11.94
CA THR A 303 -5.54 13.76 11.73
C THR A 303 -6.22 13.42 10.39
N SER A 304 -5.60 12.55 9.60
CA SER A 304 -6.03 12.21 8.24
C SER A 304 -6.95 10.98 8.24
N LEU A 305 -8.23 11.14 7.87
CA LEU A 305 -9.20 10.04 7.70
C LEU A 305 -9.05 9.31 6.36
N GLY A 306 -8.45 9.98 5.38
CA GLY A 306 -8.03 9.44 4.09
C GLY A 306 -6.76 10.17 3.61
N ASN A 307 -6.06 9.64 2.61
CA ASN A 307 -4.83 10.25 2.07
C ASN A 307 -3.70 10.45 3.10
N GLY A 308 -3.56 9.52 4.05
CA GLY A 308 -2.45 9.53 5.00
C GLY A 308 -1.09 9.39 4.31
N HIS A 309 -0.96 8.43 3.38
CA HIS A 309 0.29 8.19 2.64
C HIS A 309 0.76 9.41 1.86
N PHE A 310 -0.18 10.10 1.23
CA PHE A 310 0.06 11.33 0.47
C PHE A 310 0.72 12.42 1.33
N ASN A 311 0.16 12.72 2.50
CA ASN A 311 0.74 13.71 3.41
C ASN A 311 2.13 13.32 3.90
N GLN A 312 2.33 12.02 4.19
CA GLN A 312 3.64 11.54 4.61
C GLN A 312 4.67 11.57 3.48
N ALA A 313 4.26 11.35 2.23
CA ALA A 313 5.14 11.47 1.06
C ALA A 313 5.64 12.91 0.90
N LEU A 314 4.76 13.91 1.09
CA LEU A 314 5.15 15.32 1.10
C LEU A 314 6.09 15.66 2.28
N ASN A 315 5.90 15.03 3.45
CA ASN A 315 6.81 15.20 4.59
C ASN A 315 8.22 14.66 4.30
N LEU A 316 8.37 13.62 3.45
CA LEU A 316 9.68 13.15 2.99
C LEU A 316 10.42 14.22 2.19
N PHE A 317 9.74 14.94 1.30
CA PHE A 317 10.33 16.09 0.59
C PHE A 317 10.64 17.25 1.55
N PHE A 318 9.76 17.54 2.51
CA PHE A 318 9.98 18.62 3.48
C PHE A 318 11.26 18.41 4.31
N ARG A 319 11.58 17.16 4.62
CA ARG A 319 12.76 16.77 5.42
C ARG A 319 13.93 16.25 4.57
N GLU A 320 13.80 16.28 3.25
CA GLU A 320 14.77 15.72 2.30
C GLU A 320 15.24 14.30 2.68
N CYS A 321 14.29 13.47 3.10
CA CYS A 321 14.57 12.11 3.52
C CYS A 321 15.14 11.28 2.36
N PRO A 322 16.07 10.35 2.63
CA PRO A 322 16.51 9.39 1.63
C PRO A 322 15.39 8.39 1.32
N SER A 323 15.30 8.00 0.06
CA SER A 323 14.46 6.90 -0.41
C SER A 323 14.91 5.59 0.22
N ILE A 324 13.96 4.77 0.69
CA ILE A 324 14.25 3.44 1.20
C ILE A 324 14.72 2.47 0.09
N TYR A 325 14.49 2.80 -1.19
CA TYR A 325 14.80 1.94 -2.31
C TYR A 325 16.23 2.14 -2.84
N ASN A 326 16.66 3.40 -2.97
CA ASN A 326 17.93 3.75 -3.62
C ASN A 326 18.77 4.76 -2.82
N GLN A 327 18.35 5.13 -1.62
CA GLN A 327 19.01 6.10 -0.72
C GLN A 327 19.13 7.52 -1.26
N GLU A 328 18.61 7.81 -2.46
CA GLU A 328 18.57 9.18 -2.98
C GLU A 328 17.59 10.03 -2.18
N LYS A 329 17.98 11.27 -1.88
CA LYS A 329 17.10 12.21 -1.18
C LYS A 329 15.93 12.65 -2.06
N TYR A 330 14.76 12.79 -1.45
CA TYR A 330 13.62 13.46 -2.06
C TYR A 330 13.82 14.97 -2.00
N THR A 331 14.18 15.58 -3.13
CA THR A 331 14.35 17.03 -3.28
C THR A 331 13.31 17.57 -4.26
N ILE A 332 12.79 18.77 -3.99
CA ILE A 332 11.67 19.35 -4.76
C ILE A 332 12.08 19.72 -6.21
N GLY A 333 13.36 20.03 -6.44
CA GLY A 333 13.84 20.46 -7.75
C GLY A 333 13.17 21.74 -8.24
N GLN A 334 12.68 21.74 -9.48
CA GLN A 334 12.03 22.88 -10.14
C GLN A 334 10.49 22.80 -10.11
N ASP A 335 9.91 21.77 -9.50
CA ASP A 335 8.46 21.57 -9.44
C ASP A 335 7.82 22.61 -8.48
N ARG A 336 7.16 23.61 -9.08
CA ARG A 336 6.54 24.72 -8.33
C ARG A 336 5.32 24.26 -7.55
N ASP A 337 4.54 23.33 -8.09
CA ASP A 337 3.32 22.85 -7.45
C ASP A 337 3.67 21.94 -6.27
N LEU A 338 4.69 21.09 -6.42
CA LEU A 338 5.24 20.32 -5.30
C LEU A 338 5.79 21.24 -4.21
N LYS A 339 6.53 22.29 -4.59
CA LYS A 339 7.03 23.30 -3.63
C LYS A 339 5.90 23.95 -2.85
N GLU A 340 4.83 24.33 -3.55
CA GLU A 340 3.64 24.89 -2.93
C GLU A 340 2.98 23.90 -1.96
N ALA A 341 2.76 22.66 -2.40
CA ALA A 341 2.15 21.60 -1.60
C ALA A 341 2.95 21.30 -0.32
N VAL A 342 4.28 21.23 -0.42
CA VAL A 342 5.18 20.94 0.71
C VAL A 342 5.22 22.08 1.74
N TYR A 343 5.36 23.33 1.30
CA TYR A 343 5.59 24.46 2.22
C TYR A 343 4.32 25.19 2.64
N GLN A 344 3.39 25.36 1.70
CA GLN A 344 2.15 26.11 1.92
C GLN A 344 0.97 25.18 2.19
N GLY A 345 1.02 23.94 1.71
CA GLY A 345 0.00 22.93 1.93
C GLY A 345 -0.87 22.65 0.71
N VAL A 346 -1.75 21.67 0.87
CA VAL A 346 -2.73 21.25 -0.13
C VAL A 346 -4.13 21.60 0.33
N GLY A 347 -5.06 21.78 -0.61
CA GLY A 347 -6.47 21.94 -0.28
C GLY A 347 -7.01 20.68 0.36
N ALA A 348 -7.67 20.81 1.51
CA ALA A 348 -8.24 19.70 2.27
C ALA A 348 -9.67 20.02 2.75
N ILE A 349 -10.46 18.96 2.92
CA ILE A 349 -11.73 19.02 3.64
C ILE A 349 -11.41 18.87 5.11
N VAL A 350 -11.64 19.93 5.88
CA VAL A 350 -11.41 19.92 7.33
C VAL A 350 -12.74 19.71 8.05
N LEU A 351 -12.80 18.65 8.85
CA LEU A 351 -13.90 18.33 9.75
C LEU A 351 -13.64 18.94 11.12
N LYS A 352 -14.72 19.37 11.77
CA LYS A 352 -14.73 19.92 13.13
C LYS A 352 -14.21 18.90 14.15
N ALA A 353 -13.56 19.39 15.20
CA ALA A 353 -12.99 18.56 16.27
C ALA A 353 -14.05 17.70 16.99
N GLU A 354 -15.28 18.21 17.08
CA GLU A 354 -16.39 17.59 17.81
C GLU A 354 -16.97 16.35 17.10
N ILE A 355 -16.48 16.00 15.90
CA ILE A 355 -16.94 14.81 15.18
C ILE A 355 -16.71 13.54 16.02
N PRO A 356 -17.77 12.77 16.33
CA PRO A 356 -17.66 11.54 17.10
C PRO A 356 -16.75 10.51 16.43
N LEU A 357 -16.07 9.71 17.25
CA LEU A 357 -15.17 8.65 16.78
C LEU A 357 -15.86 7.72 15.77
N ARG A 358 -17.11 7.32 16.02
CA ARG A 358 -17.89 6.46 15.11
C ARG A 358 -18.10 7.08 13.72
N ASP A 359 -18.32 8.40 13.66
CA ASP A 359 -18.48 9.11 12.38
C ASP A 359 -17.12 9.19 11.66
N ARG A 360 -16.01 9.39 12.40
CA ARG A 360 -14.63 9.32 11.84
C ARG A 360 -14.33 7.96 11.23
N GLU A 361 -14.59 6.89 11.97
CA GLU A 361 -14.42 5.50 11.52
C GLU A 361 -15.26 5.21 10.27
N THR A 362 -16.51 5.70 10.25
CA THR A 362 -17.42 5.50 9.12
C THR A 362 -16.93 6.23 7.87
N ILE A 363 -16.57 7.51 8.00
CA ILE A 363 -15.99 8.29 6.89
C ILE A 363 -14.73 7.62 6.39
N SER A 364 -13.79 7.29 7.29
CA SER A 364 -12.54 6.65 6.92
C SER A 364 -12.76 5.30 6.23
N LYS A 365 -13.69 4.48 6.73
CA LYS A 365 -14.06 3.21 6.09
C LYS A 365 -14.62 3.43 4.69
N LEU A 366 -15.47 4.43 4.49
CA LEU A 366 -16.10 4.73 3.19
C LEU A 366 -15.05 5.22 2.18
N LEU A 367 -14.18 6.16 2.59
CA LEU A 367 -13.06 6.68 1.78
C LEU A 367 -12.12 5.57 1.29
N ASN A 368 -11.89 4.54 2.11
CA ASN A 368 -11.04 3.39 1.76
C ASN A 368 -11.82 2.19 1.17
N SER A 369 -13.14 2.29 1.02
CA SER A 369 -13.96 1.20 0.44
C SER A 369 -14.19 1.33 -1.05
N LYS A 370 -14.02 2.53 -1.60
CA LYS A 370 -14.35 2.88 -2.98
C LYS A 370 -13.09 3.29 -3.74
N ARG A 371 -13.18 3.23 -5.07
CA ARG A 371 -12.05 3.50 -5.99
C ARG A 371 -11.57 4.92 -5.87
N GLU A 372 -12.33 5.93 -6.30
CA GLU A 372 -11.96 7.34 -6.17
C GLU A 372 -13.22 8.17 -6.04
N PHE A 373 -13.34 8.96 -4.97
CA PHE A 373 -14.42 9.93 -4.87
C PHE A 373 -13.98 11.24 -5.50
N LYS A 374 -14.67 11.63 -6.58
CA LYS A 374 -14.38 12.88 -7.26
C LYS A 374 -15.29 13.97 -6.77
N TRP A 375 -14.79 14.71 -5.78
CA TRP A 375 -15.36 16.01 -5.44
C TRP A 375 -14.84 17.08 -6.39
N ASN A 376 -15.74 17.95 -6.85
CA ASN A 376 -15.39 19.06 -7.71
C ASN A 376 -14.96 20.24 -6.85
N VAL A 377 -13.71 20.68 -7.05
CA VAL A 377 -13.23 21.95 -6.50
C VAL A 377 -13.52 23.04 -7.53
N GLN A 378 -14.39 23.96 -7.17
CA GLN A 378 -14.73 25.11 -8.00
C GLN A 378 -13.56 26.11 -8.05
N PRO A 379 -13.51 27.00 -9.05
CA PRO A 379 -12.42 27.99 -9.19
C PRO A 379 -12.28 28.95 -8.00
N ASP A 380 -13.35 29.18 -7.24
CA ASP A 380 -13.36 29.98 -6.02
C ASP A 380 -12.89 29.21 -4.77
N GLY A 381 -12.49 27.94 -4.94
CA GLY A 381 -12.07 27.05 -3.87
C GLY A 381 -13.23 26.43 -3.09
N THR A 382 -14.48 26.64 -3.51
CA THR A 382 -15.62 25.94 -2.92
C THR A 382 -15.64 24.48 -3.38
N LEU A 383 -16.11 23.61 -2.49
CA LEU A 383 -16.22 22.19 -2.75
C LEU A 383 -17.67 21.81 -3.00
N ASP A 384 -17.94 21.34 -4.20
CA ASP A 384 -19.19 20.69 -4.53
C ASP A 384 -19.07 19.19 -4.28
N ILE A 385 -19.84 18.73 -3.29
CA ILE A 385 -19.95 17.33 -2.88
C ILE A 385 -21.28 16.72 -3.28
N SER A 386 -22.21 17.52 -3.82
CA SER A 386 -23.58 17.06 -4.13
C SER A 386 -23.61 16.16 -5.36
N ASP A 387 -22.75 16.44 -6.35
CA ASP A 387 -22.55 15.64 -7.55
C ASP A 387 -21.30 14.75 -7.48
N ALA A 388 -20.84 14.40 -6.27
CA ALA A 388 -19.72 13.48 -6.13
C ALA A 388 -20.11 12.11 -6.69
N PHE A 389 -19.21 11.48 -7.46
CA PHE A 389 -19.40 10.12 -7.96
C PHE A 389 -18.11 9.32 -7.77
N GLU A 390 -18.25 8.00 -7.73
CA GLU A 390 -17.11 7.10 -7.77
C GLU A 390 -16.58 7.00 -9.20
N ASP A 391 -15.28 7.26 -9.42
CA ASP A 391 -14.67 7.04 -10.72
C ASP A 391 -14.52 5.53 -10.97
N THR A 392 -15.38 5.01 -11.85
CA THR A 392 -15.38 3.61 -12.27
C THR A 392 -14.53 3.35 -13.52
N ARG A 393 -13.83 4.37 -14.04
CA ARG A 393 -12.92 4.18 -15.19
C ARG A 393 -11.82 3.18 -14.86
N THR A 394 -11.25 2.59 -15.90
CA THR A 394 -10.17 1.61 -15.79
C THR A 394 -8.98 2.20 -15.05
N CYS A 395 -8.66 1.65 -13.88
CA CYS A 395 -7.46 1.95 -13.12
C CYS A 395 -6.49 0.76 -13.16
N LYS A 396 -5.21 0.99 -12.90
CA LYS A 396 -4.24 -0.11 -12.80
C LYS A 396 -4.60 -0.97 -11.59
N GLN A 397 -4.34 -2.28 -11.69
CA GLN A 397 -4.58 -3.19 -10.58
C GLN A 397 -3.86 -2.78 -9.29
N PHE A 398 -2.63 -2.27 -9.42
CA PHE A 398 -1.88 -1.70 -8.31
C PHE A 398 -2.65 -0.59 -7.59
N GLU A 399 -3.25 0.34 -8.34
CA GLU A 399 -4.03 1.46 -7.80
C GLU A 399 -5.32 1.00 -7.12
N ALA A 400 -5.98 -0.03 -7.66
CA ALA A 400 -7.18 -0.60 -7.07
C ALA A 400 -6.88 -1.32 -5.74
N LEU A 401 -5.85 -2.17 -5.72
CA LEU A 401 -5.48 -2.96 -4.54
C LEU A 401 -4.89 -2.07 -3.44
N SER A 402 -4.15 -1.01 -3.79
CA SER A 402 -3.48 -0.17 -2.79
C SER A 402 -4.43 0.56 -1.82
N LYS A 403 -5.73 0.62 -2.12
CA LYS A 403 -6.76 1.23 -1.27
C LYS A 403 -7.39 0.27 -0.26
N VAL A 404 -7.33 -1.04 -0.50
CA VAL A 404 -8.05 -2.05 0.31
C VAL A 404 -7.12 -2.91 1.17
N LEU A 405 -5.86 -3.03 0.77
CA LEU A 405 -4.85 -3.83 1.47
C LEU A 405 -4.41 -3.18 2.78
N ASP A 406 -4.08 -4.01 3.75
CA ASP A 406 -3.44 -3.53 4.98
C ASP A 406 -2.00 -3.05 4.71
N ALA A 407 -1.35 -2.43 5.71
CA ALA A 407 -0.03 -1.84 5.52
C ALA A 407 1.05 -2.85 5.11
N VAL A 408 0.97 -4.09 5.59
CA VAL A 408 1.95 -5.16 5.30
C VAL A 408 1.70 -5.72 3.90
N GLU A 409 0.44 -6.02 3.58
CA GLU A 409 0.04 -6.48 2.25
C GLU A 409 0.36 -5.43 1.17
N LEU A 410 0.14 -4.16 1.50
CA LEU A 410 0.47 -3.03 0.63
C LEU A 410 1.98 -2.86 0.45
N ASN A 411 2.80 -3.07 1.49
CA ASN A 411 4.26 -3.11 1.33
C ASN A 411 4.66 -4.19 0.31
N CYS A 412 4.10 -5.40 0.41
CA CYS A 412 4.36 -6.48 -0.55
C CYS A 412 3.93 -6.13 -1.98
N LEU A 413 2.76 -5.49 -2.14
CA LEU A 413 2.26 -5.04 -3.43
C LEU A 413 3.21 -4.00 -4.06
N VAL A 414 3.69 -3.03 -3.27
CA VAL A 414 4.64 -2.00 -3.73
C VAL A 414 5.97 -2.61 -4.17
N ARG A 415 6.54 -3.55 -3.40
CA ARG A 415 7.76 -4.26 -3.81
C ARG A 415 7.58 -4.98 -5.14
N SER A 416 6.42 -5.62 -5.32
CA SER A 416 6.08 -6.33 -6.55
C SER A 416 5.99 -5.38 -7.74
N GLU A 417 5.32 -4.24 -7.58
CA GLU A 417 5.19 -3.20 -8.61
C GLU A 417 6.54 -2.59 -9.00
N LEU A 418 7.42 -2.37 -8.02
CA LEU A 418 8.76 -1.80 -8.24
C LEU A 418 9.81 -2.85 -8.65
N GLY A 419 9.46 -4.13 -8.69
CA GLY A 419 10.42 -5.21 -8.96
C GLY A 419 11.51 -5.36 -7.90
N VAL A 420 11.28 -4.90 -6.67
CA VAL A 420 12.24 -4.97 -5.56
C VAL A 420 12.28 -6.40 -5.02
N ARG A 421 13.40 -7.10 -5.24
CA ARG A 421 13.60 -8.50 -4.82
C ARG A 421 14.52 -8.64 -3.60
N ASP A 422 15.47 -7.73 -3.45
CA ASP A 422 16.42 -7.69 -2.32
C ASP A 422 16.21 -6.41 -1.53
N SER A 423 15.52 -6.51 -0.39
CA SER A 423 15.43 -5.44 0.58
C SER A 423 15.67 -6.02 1.97
N HIS A 424 16.47 -5.32 2.77
CA HIS A 424 16.69 -5.66 4.20
C HIS A 424 15.38 -5.62 5.03
N ARG A 425 14.29 -5.15 4.41
CA ARG A 425 12.95 -5.05 4.99
C ARG A 425 12.02 -6.17 4.55
N VAL A 426 12.50 -7.12 3.76
CA VAL A 426 11.70 -8.24 3.31
C VAL A 426 11.40 -9.15 4.51
N GLY A 427 10.14 -9.17 4.97
CA GLY A 427 9.69 -9.93 6.15
C GLY A 427 9.54 -9.12 7.43
N GLN A 428 9.78 -7.81 7.34
CA GLN A 428 9.35 -6.79 8.29
C GLN A 428 8.13 -6.07 7.73
#